data_AF-A0A7J6H2D1-F1
#
_entry.id   AF-A0A7J6H2D1-F1
#
_cell.length_a   1.000
_cell.length_b   1.000
_cell.length_c   1.000
_cell.angle_alpha   90.00
_cell.angle_beta   90.00
_cell.angle_gamma   90.00
#
_symmetry.space_group_name_H-M   'P 1'
#
loop_
_entity.id
_entity.type
_entity.pdbx_description
1 polymer ?
#
loop_
_entity_poly.entity_id
_entity_poly.type
_entity_poly.pdbx_seq_one_letter_code
_entity_poly.pdbx_strand_id
1 'polypeptide(L)'
;MAGATVAAAETKPKKQNRRALKEKNPTTDEANILAGKLSEPSPSPSPAMLKSDPAKENHESLSQKKMTSPKKGKAVSKKQAATKQTSSFEKDLQEMQDKLQQLRIEKEKTEELLKEKDEMLKVREEELENRGKEQEKLQMELKKLQKAKEFKPTMTFPIFQSMKDNELDKKEKKKKVCPEKKRPSPPYILWCKDQWNEIKKENPEAQFSDIGNILGAKWKTVTAEEKKPYEEKYQAEKEAYLLVVAKEKRETEAMKLFEDEHKQKTAMELLDQYLQFKQEAEKAEKENKKTKKEKDPLKPKQPMSAYFIFLNERRASLREDNKSVLEVAKITGEEWKNMTEEMKAPYEEIAKKNKEKYKQEMEIYNQKKEEEAENLRKEDEENMKVQKQEALQLLKKKEKTDNIIKKTKEVLQQKKEKKDVDPNKPKKPASSYILFSKEARKNLLEEKPGLNGASVNAAISVKWKELNEKDREVWNEKAAEAMEAYKKELEAYNKTLADTATTSTPSESVNSCSSSC
;
A
#
# COMPACT_ATOMS: atom_id res chain seq x y z
N MET A 1 17.53 69.91 23.96
CA MET A 1 18.22 68.80 23.27
C MET A 1 17.18 67.86 22.71
N ALA A 2 17.35 67.50 21.43
CA ALA A 2 16.66 66.45 20.66
C ALA A 2 15.13 66.54 20.52
N GLY A 3 14.69 66.53 19.26
CA GLY A 3 13.38 66.93 18.80
C GLY A 3 12.36 65.82 18.56
N ALA A 4 11.26 66.30 17.99
CA ALA A 4 9.96 65.69 17.80
C ALA A 4 9.86 64.68 16.64
N THR A 5 8.63 64.14 16.51
CA THR A 5 7.92 63.63 15.32
C THR A 5 7.98 62.15 14.94
N VAL A 6 6.91 61.45 15.31
CA VAL A 6 5.89 60.75 14.47
C VAL A 6 6.29 60.29 13.05
N ALA A 7 6.10 58.99 12.79
CA ALA A 7 5.70 58.39 11.50
C ALA A 7 4.93 57.07 11.84
N ALA A 8 3.64 56.87 11.58
CA ALA A 8 2.83 56.89 10.34
C ALA A 8 2.95 55.60 9.48
N ALA A 9 1.82 54.86 9.46
CA ALA A 9 1.26 54.07 8.35
C ALA A 9 2.05 52.82 7.87
N GLU A 10 1.50 51.74 7.29
CA GLU A 10 0.31 51.53 6.47
C GLU A 10 -0.21 50.08 6.57
N THR A 11 -1.51 49.93 6.39
CA THR A 11 -2.21 48.66 6.13
C THR A 11 -2.55 48.48 4.64
N LYS A 12 -2.57 47.22 4.18
CA LYS A 12 -3.20 46.62 2.94
C LYS A 12 -2.26 46.37 1.73
N PRO A 13 -2.63 45.57 0.69
CA PRO A 13 -3.78 44.64 0.53
C PRO A 13 -3.46 43.23 -0.07
N LYS A 14 -4.45 42.33 0.05
CA LYS A 14 -4.67 41.10 -0.76
C LYS A 14 -4.70 41.40 -2.26
N LYS A 15 -3.91 40.66 -3.05
CA LYS A 15 -4.04 40.60 -4.52
C LYS A 15 -5.26 39.74 -4.91
N GLN A 16 -6.33 40.39 -5.37
CA GLN A 16 -7.36 39.77 -6.21
C GLN A 16 -6.97 39.95 -7.68
N ASN A 17 -6.73 38.85 -8.39
CA ASN A 17 -6.59 38.87 -9.84
C ASN A 17 -7.99 38.90 -10.47
N ARG A 18 -8.41 40.08 -10.93
CA ARG A 18 -9.47 40.22 -11.94
C ARG A 18 -8.81 40.14 -13.31
N ARG A 19 -9.20 39.17 -14.14
CA ARG A 19 -8.93 39.19 -15.58
C ARG A 19 -10.19 39.66 -16.32
N ALA A 20 -9.94 40.52 -17.30
CA ALA A 20 -10.87 41.42 -17.94
C ALA A 20 -11.75 40.77 -19.02
N LEU A 21 -12.91 41.40 -19.23
CA LEU A 21 -13.79 41.25 -20.38
C LEU A 21 -13.01 41.52 -21.70
N LYS A 22 -13.36 40.76 -22.74
CA LYS A 22 -13.17 41.16 -24.14
C LYS A 22 -14.48 40.97 -24.90
N GLU A 23 -14.81 41.99 -25.67
CA GLU A 23 -16.04 42.19 -26.43
C GLU A 23 -16.07 41.45 -27.77
N LYS A 24 -17.29 41.41 -28.31
CA LYS A 24 -17.85 40.73 -29.47
C LYS A 24 -17.29 41.19 -30.82
N ASN A 25 -17.49 40.38 -31.87
CA ASN A 25 -18.40 40.72 -32.99
C ASN A 25 -18.71 39.53 -33.95
N PRO A 26 -19.78 39.65 -34.77
CA PRO A 26 -20.69 38.56 -35.19
C PRO A 26 -20.54 38.16 -36.66
N THR A 27 -21.27 37.14 -37.14
CA THR A 27 -21.78 37.02 -38.54
C THR A 27 -22.74 35.81 -38.73
N THR A 28 -23.97 36.17 -39.15
CA THR A 28 -24.98 35.62 -40.10
C THR A 28 -25.48 34.15 -40.20
N ASP A 29 -26.75 34.11 -40.67
CA ASP A 29 -27.49 33.10 -41.45
C ASP A 29 -28.21 31.97 -40.70
N GLU A 30 -29.35 31.45 -41.13
CA GLU A 30 -30.58 31.94 -41.81
C GLU A 30 -31.58 30.75 -41.67
N ALA A 31 -32.88 31.06 -41.74
CA ALA A 31 -34.06 30.23 -42.03
C ALA A 31 -33.97 28.67 -42.11
N ASN A 32 -34.92 27.96 -41.45
CA ASN A 32 -36.02 27.31 -42.20
C ASN A 32 -37.14 26.68 -41.34
N ILE A 33 -38.31 26.64 -41.97
CA ILE A 33 -39.67 26.32 -41.50
C ILE A 33 -40.08 24.89 -41.96
N LEU A 34 -41.10 24.32 -41.30
CA LEU A 34 -42.08 23.25 -41.66
C LEU A 34 -41.99 22.00 -40.76
N ALA A 35 -43.00 21.50 -40.05
CA ALA A 35 -44.48 21.35 -40.18
C ALA A 35 -44.90 19.88 -40.47
N GLY A 36 -45.90 19.40 -39.70
CA GLY A 36 -46.65 18.14 -39.89
C GLY A 36 -47.01 17.48 -38.55
N LYS A 37 -48.19 17.69 -37.92
CA LYS A 37 -49.53 17.05 -38.13
C LYS A 37 -49.45 15.50 -38.18
N LEU A 38 -50.30 14.67 -37.55
CA LEU A 38 -51.54 14.78 -36.78
C LEU A 38 -51.89 13.36 -36.21
N SER A 39 -52.73 13.34 -35.18
CA SER A 39 -53.80 12.34 -34.88
C SER A 39 -53.56 11.08 -34.01
N GLU A 40 -54.19 11.12 -32.84
CA GLU A 40 -54.97 10.10 -32.11
C GLU A 40 -55.96 9.29 -33.01
N PRO A 41 -56.64 8.18 -32.57
CA PRO A 41 -57.24 7.98 -31.23
C PRO A 41 -57.32 6.55 -30.62
N SER A 42 -57.79 6.55 -29.35
CA SER A 42 -58.33 5.47 -28.48
C SER A 42 -59.41 4.59 -29.16
N PRO A 43 -59.83 3.39 -28.63
CA PRO A 43 -60.57 3.28 -27.35
C PRO A 43 -60.35 2.00 -26.49
N SER A 44 -60.82 2.08 -25.24
CA SER A 44 -61.04 1.01 -24.24
C SER A 44 -62.01 -0.10 -24.72
N PRO A 45 -62.12 -1.27 -24.04
CA PRO A 45 -63.00 -1.39 -22.86
C PRO A 45 -62.60 -2.44 -21.79
N SER A 46 -63.15 -2.31 -20.58
CA SER A 46 -63.24 -3.38 -19.55
C SER A 46 -64.36 -4.38 -19.89
N PRO A 47 -64.42 -5.59 -19.28
CA PRO A 47 -65.28 -5.74 -18.08
C PRO A 47 -64.90 -6.86 -17.05
N ALA A 48 -65.23 -6.58 -15.78
CA ALA A 48 -66.00 -7.42 -14.83
C ALA A 48 -65.62 -8.89 -14.46
N MET A 49 -65.47 -9.10 -13.13
CA MET A 49 -66.29 -10.00 -12.26
C MET A 49 -65.84 -11.47 -11.92
N LEU A 50 -65.56 -11.69 -10.60
CA LEU A 50 -66.06 -12.76 -9.67
C LEU A 50 -65.04 -13.64 -8.89
N LYS A 51 -65.08 -13.44 -7.54
CA LYS A 51 -65.21 -14.39 -6.39
C LYS A 51 -64.15 -15.48 -6.13
N SER A 52 -63.54 -15.47 -4.92
CA SER A 52 -63.99 -16.24 -3.73
C SER A 52 -62.98 -16.21 -2.55
N ASP A 53 -63.42 -15.67 -1.40
CA ASP A 53 -62.99 -15.95 -0.01
C ASP A 53 -63.30 -17.43 0.40
N PRO A 54 -62.86 -18.03 1.55
CA PRO A 54 -62.80 -17.47 2.92
C PRO A 54 -61.63 -17.97 3.82
N ALA A 55 -61.32 -17.37 4.98
CA ALA A 55 -61.93 -17.56 6.32
C ALA A 55 -60.85 -17.07 7.35
N LYS A 56 -61.10 -16.55 8.55
CA LYS A 56 -62.28 -16.32 9.39
C LYS A 56 -61.81 -15.54 10.63
N GLU A 57 -62.67 -14.64 11.10
CA GLU A 57 -63.04 -14.44 12.52
C GLU A 57 -62.01 -13.79 13.47
N ASN A 58 -62.36 -12.85 14.35
CA ASN A 58 -63.67 -12.56 14.92
C ASN A 58 -63.73 -11.16 15.61
N HIS A 59 -64.92 -10.54 15.46
CA HIS A 59 -65.72 -9.80 16.45
C HIS A 59 -65.16 -8.53 17.15
N GLU A 60 -65.90 -7.44 17.42
CA GLU A 60 -67.35 -7.15 17.49
C GLU A 60 -67.50 -5.60 17.58
N SER A 61 -68.26 -4.92 16.71
CA SER A 61 -69.66 -4.42 16.86
C SER A 61 -69.89 -3.50 18.08
N LEU A 62 -70.61 -2.36 18.09
CA LEU A 62 -71.73 -1.77 17.34
C LEU A 62 -71.61 -0.22 17.44
N SER A 63 -71.89 0.62 16.45
CA SER A 63 -73.14 0.91 15.71
C SER A 63 -74.15 1.85 16.42
N GLN A 64 -74.27 3.07 15.84
CA GLN A 64 -75.47 3.88 15.56
C GLN A 64 -76.41 4.37 16.69
N LYS A 65 -76.72 5.68 16.70
CA LYS A 65 -78.05 6.21 16.25
C LYS A 65 -78.15 7.73 16.15
N LYS A 66 -78.88 8.18 15.12
CA LYS A 66 -79.48 9.51 14.88
C LYS A 66 -80.76 9.71 15.73
N MET A 67 -81.22 10.97 15.79
CA MET A 67 -82.61 11.50 15.78
C MET A 67 -82.83 12.56 16.90
N THR A 68 -83.08 13.85 16.60
CA THR A 68 -84.37 14.58 16.37
C THR A 68 -84.75 15.50 17.54
N SER A 69 -85.12 16.73 17.21
CA SER A 69 -85.69 17.76 18.11
C SER A 69 -87.16 17.51 18.48
N PRO A 70 -87.66 18.19 19.55
CA PRO A 70 -88.97 18.84 19.47
C PRO A 70 -89.05 20.26 20.10
N LYS A 71 -90.18 20.94 19.83
CA LYS A 71 -90.54 22.37 20.01
C LYS A 71 -91.00 22.79 21.43
N LYS A 72 -90.75 24.08 21.73
CA LYS A 72 -91.51 25.16 22.47
C LYS A 72 -92.22 24.93 23.82
N GLY A 73 -91.99 25.86 24.75
CA GLY A 73 -92.90 26.30 25.84
C GLY A 73 -92.42 27.56 26.59
N LYS A 74 -93.31 28.56 26.77
CA LYS A 74 -93.24 29.85 27.52
C LYS A 74 -92.93 29.66 29.03
N ALA A 75 -92.66 30.64 29.92
CA ALA A 75 -92.30 32.07 29.99
C ALA A 75 -92.04 32.42 31.51
N VAL A 76 -91.56 33.65 31.79
CA VAL A 76 -91.68 34.45 33.05
C VAL A 76 -90.50 34.47 34.05
N SER A 77 -89.76 35.59 33.99
CA SER A 77 -89.33 36.54 35.05
C SER A 77 -88.74 36.09 36.40
N LYS A 78 -87.49 36.50 36.70
CA LYS A 78 -87.16 37.40 37.83
C LYS A 78 -85.71 37.92 37.79
N LYS A 79 -85.56 39.24 37.95
CA LYS A 79 -84.30 39.96 38.23
C LYS A 79 -83.73 39.53 39.59
N GLN A 80 -82.43 39.26 39.65
CA GLN A 80 -81.47 39.67 40.70
C GLN A 80 -80.18 38.82 40.55
N ALA A 81 -79.04 39.45 40.21
CA ALA A 81 -77.66 39.03 40.58
C ALA A 81 -76.60 39.59 39.59
N ALA A 82 -76.50 40.92 39.44
CA ALA A 82 -75.52 41.53 38.55
C ALA A 82 -74.12 41.72 39.17
N THR A 83 -73.82 41.14 40.35
CA THR A 83 -72.52 41.40 41.04
C THR A 83 -71.83 40.15 41.60
N LYS A 84 -72.40 38.94 41.43
CA LYS A 84 -71.71 37.66 41.69
C LYS A 84 -71.30 36.91 40.41
N GLN A 85 -71.93 37.21 39.28
CA GLN A 85 -71.65 36.54 38.00
C GLN A 85 -70.33 36.97 37.35
N THR A 86 -69.85 38.19 37.59
CA THR A 86 -68.57 38.66 37.03
C THR A 86 -67.37 37.90 37.61
N SER A 87 -67.35 37.62 38.92
CA SER A 87 -66.28 36.81 39.56
C SER A 87 -66.30 35.32 39.18
N SER A 88 -67.47 34.78 38.80
CA SER A 88 -67.61 33.39 38.35
C SER A 88 -67.18 33.26 36.90
N PHE A 89 -67.59 34.21 36.05
CA PHE A 89 -67.26 34.20 34.63
C PHE A 89 -65.77 34.45 34.38
N GLU A 90 -65.13 35.26 35.23
CA GLU A 90 -63.69 35.50 35.16
C GLU A 90 -62.88 34.26 35.59
N LYS A 91 -63.37 33.50 36.57
CA LYS A 91 -62.82 32.17 36.90
C LYS A 91 -63.04 31.16 35.78
N ASP A 92 -64.22 31.13 35.16
CA ASP A 92 -64.53 30.24 34.04
C ASP A 92 -63.68 30.58 32.78
N LEU A 93 -63.43 31.88 32.54
CA LEU A 93 -62.55 32.36 31.48
C LEU A 93 -61.08 31.99 31.76
N GLN A 94 -60.64 32.14 33.01
CA GLN A 94 -59.31 31.74 33.44
C GLN A 94 -59.12 30.22 33.32
N GLU A 95 -60.08 29.41 33.76
CA GLU A 95 -60.06 27.94 33.57
C GLU A 95 -60.02 27.58 32.08
N MET A 96 -60.74 28.29 31.22
CA MET A 96 -60.71 28.03 29.77
C MET A 96 -59.34 28.37 29.17
N GLN A 97 -58.71 29.46 29.62
CA GLN A 97 -57.35 29.84 29.22
C GLN A 97 -56.30 28.84 29.73
N ASP A 98 -56.40 28.39 30.98
CA ASP A 98 -55.52 27.41 31.59
C ASP A 98 -55.66 26.05 30.90
N LYS A 99 -56.88 25.65 30.54
CA LYS A 99 -57.14 24.40 29.79
C LYS A 99 -56.60 24.46 28.37
N LEU A 100 -56.65 25.63 27.72
CA LEU A 100 -56.00 25.85 26.42
C LEU A 100 -54.46 25.82 26.53
N GLN A 101 -53.89 26.38 27.60
CA GLN A 101 -52.46 26.26 27.88
C GLN A 101 -52.06 24.80 28.13
N GLN A 102 -52.85 24.07 28.92
CA GLN A 102 -52.63 22.64 29.18
C GLN A 102 -52.64 21.82 27.88
N LEU A 103 -53.61 22.06 26.99
CA LEU A 103 -53.68 21.40 25.69
C LEU A 103 -52.50 21.76 24.77
N ARG A 104 -51.99 22.99 24.84
CA ARG A 104 -50.77 23.38 24.10
C ARG A 104 -49.54 22.64 24.63
N ILE A 105 -49.38 22.56 25.95
CA ILE A 105 -48.27 21.85 26.60
C ILE A 105 -48.36 20.34 26.31
N GLU A 106 -49.55 19.75 26.36
CA GLU A 106 -49.76 18.34 26.01
C GLU A 106 -49.42 18.06 24.55
N LYS A 107 -49.86 18.94 23.63
CA LYS A 107 -49.48 18.84 22.22
C LYS A 107 -47.95 18.90 22.05
N GLU A 108 -47.30 19.88 22.69
CA GLU A 108 -45.85 20.08 22.61
C GLU A 108 -45.08 18.86 23.15
N LYS A 109 -45.53 18.29 24.29
CA LYS A 109 -44.98 17.03 24.83
C LYS A 109 -45.17 15.84 23.90
N THR A 110 -46.33 15.72 23.24
CA THR A 110 -46.55 14.64 22.27
C THR A 110 -45.69 14.79 21.02
N GLU A 111 -45.46 16.03 20.59
CA GLU A 111 -44.63 16.37 19.43
C GLU A 111 -43.14 16.09 19.72
N GLU A 112 -42.70 16.37 20.96
CA GLU A 112 -41.36 16.07 21.45
C GLU A 112 -41.10 14.56 21.58
N LEU A 113 -42.05 13.79 22.12
CA LEU A 113 -41.96 12.32 22.16
C LEU A 113 -41.92 11.69 20.76
N LEU A 114 -42.64 12.28 19.81
CA LEU A 114 -42.62 11.82 18.42
C LEU A 114 -41.25 12.07 17.78
N LYS A 115 -40.69 13.26 18.03
CA LYS A 115 -39.36 13.65 17.56
C LYS A 115 -38.26 12.77 18.16
N GLU A 116 -38.36 12.42 19.44
CA GLU A 116 -37.41 11.52 20.10
C GLU A 116 -37.46 10.09 19.52
N LYS A 117 -38.65 9.59 19.16
CA LYS A 117 -38.78 8.30 18.46
C LYS A 117 -38.25 8.32 17.04
N ASP A 118 -38.45 9.42 16.31
CA ASP A 118 -37.90 9.59 14.98
C ASP A 118 -36.37 9.68 15.02
N GLU A 119 -35.80 10.35 16.02
CA GLU A 119 -34.35 10.38 16.26
C GLU A 119 -33.79 8.99 16.63
N MET A 120 -34.49 8.23 17.48
CA MET A 120 -34.10 6.86 17.82
C MET A 120 -34.14 5.93 16.59
N LEU A 121 -35.16 6.04 15.75
CA LEU A 121 -35.25 5.29 14.50
C LEU A 121 -34.10 5.63 13.57
N LYS A 122 -33.74 6.91 13.47
CA LYS A 122 -32.65 7.40 12.64
C LYS A 122 -31.29 6.86 13.09
N VAL A 123 -31.03 6.84 14.39
CA VAL A 123 -29.81 6.24 14.97
C VAL A 123 -29.75 4.74 14.68
N ARG A 124 -30.89 4.04 14.78
CA ARG A 124 -30.97 2.60 14.52
C ARG A 124 -30.77 2.28 13.04
N GLU A 125 -31.27 3.11 12.14
CA GLU A 125 -31.01 3.02 10.70
C GLU A 125 -29.53 3.23 10.37
N GLU A 126 -28.89 4.24 10.99
CA GLU A 126 -27.47 4.52 10.80
C GLU A 126 -26.57 3.39 11.34
N GLU A 127 -26.93 2.79 12.48
CA GLU A 127 -26.25 1.62 13.04
C GLU A 127 -26.37 0.40 12.10
N LEU A 128 -27.57 0.16 11.54
CA LEU A 128 -27.79 -0.90 10.56
C LEU A 128 -27.01 -0.68 9.26
N GLU A 129 -26.94 0.57 8.79
CA GLU A 129 -26.16 0.93 7.61
C GLU A 129 -24.66 0.71 7.84
N ASN A 130 -24.15 1.10 9.01
CA ASN A 130 -22.76 0.88 9.40
C ASN A 130 -22.42 -0.61 9.51
N ARG A 131 -23.30 -1.42 10.11
CA ARG A 131 -23.13 -2.89 10.17
C ARG A 131 -23.15 -3.53 8.78
N GLY A 132 -23.97 -3.00 7.86
CA GLY A 132 -23.98 -3.40 6.46
C GLY A 132 -22.65 -3.09 5.75
N LYS A 133 -22.12 -1.88 5.95
CA LYS A 133 -20.80 -1.46 5.42
C LYS A 133 -19.66 -2.33 5.94
N GLU A 134 -19.67 -2.67 7.22
CA GLU A 134 -18.66 -3.58 7.81
C GLU A 134 -18.75 -5.00 7.24
N GLN A 135 -19.96 -5.55 7.11
CA GLN A 135 -20.16 -6.85 6.48
C GLN A 135 -19.69 -6.88 5.03
N GLU A 136 -19.97 -5.82 4.26
CA GLU A 136 -19.51 -5.67 2.87
C GLU A 136 -17.98 -5.56 2.80
N LYS A 137 -17.37 -4.81 3.73
CA LYS A 137 -15.91 -4.69 3.85
C LYS A 137 -15.24 -6.03 4.17
N LEU A 138 -15.79 -6.80 5.11
CA LEU A 138 -15.32 -8.15 5.43
C LEU A 138 -15.51 -9.10 4.25
N GLN A 139 -16.61 -9.00 3.50
CA GLN A 139 -16.83 -9.79 2.28
C GLN A 139 -15.81 -9.47 1.19
N MET A 140 -15.48 -8.18 1.00
CA MET A 140 -14.45 -7.74 0.08
C MET A 140 -13.06 -8.21 0.50
N GLU A 141 -12.76 -8.20 1.80
CA GLU A 141 -11.50 -8.67 2.35
C GLU A 141 -11.36 -10.19 2.22
N LEU A 142 -12.43 -10.95 2.47
CA LEU A 142 -12.51 -12.39 2.19
C LEU A 142 -12.32 -12.68 0.71
N LYS A 143 -12.99 -11.94 -0.19
CA LYS A 143 -12.79 -12.07 -1.64
C LYS A 143 -11.36 -11.70 -2.05
N LYS A 144 -10.74 -10.68 -1.46
CA LYS A 144 -9.33 -10.33 -1.69
C LYS A 144 -8.41 -11.45 -1.24
N LEU A 145 -8.64 -12.04 -0.07
CA LEU A 145 -7.86 -13.18 0.43
C LEU A 145 -8.06 -14.43 -0.43
N GLN A 146 -9.28 -14.69 -0.87
CA GLN A 146 -9.60 -15.82 -1.75
C GLN A 146 -8.97 -15.62 -3.13
N LYS A 147 -9.03 -14.41 -3.69
CA LYS A 147 -8.41 -14.03 -4.97
C LYS A 147 -6.87 -13.96 -4.87
N ALA A 148 -6.30 -13.60 -3.72
CA ALA A 148 -4.87 -13.69 -3.45
C ALA A 148 -4.39 -15.14 -3.29
N LYS A 149 -5.25 -16.02 -2.78
CA LYS A 149 -5.01 -17.48 -2.72
C LYS A 149 -5.17 -18.15 -4.09
N GLU A 150 -5.99 -17.57 -4.97
CA GLU A 150 -6.20 -17.97 -6.38
C GLU A 150 -5.23 -17.29 -7.35
N PHE A 151 -4.51 -16.23 -6.94
CA PHE A 151 -3.42 -15.65 -7.70
C PHE A 151 -2.28 -16.66 -7.77
N LYS A 152 -2.37 -17.51 -8.78
CA LYS A 152 -1.31 -18.39 -9.24
C LYS A 152 -0.64 -17.66 -10.39
N PRO A 153 0.36 -16.80 -10.13
CA PRO A 153 1.13 -16.23 -11.23
C PRO A 153 1.68 -17.40 -12.04
N THR A 154 1.43 -17.39 -13.35
CA THR A 154 1.93 -18.41 -14.27
C THR A 154 3.45 -18.31 -14.31
N MET A 155 4.10 -18.99 -13.38
CA MET A 155 5.55 -19.13 -13.30
C MET A 155 6.03 -20.31 -14.17
N THR A 156 5.53 -20.42 -15.39
CA THR A 156 6.12 -21.34 -16.39
C THR A 156 6.99 -20.53 -17.33
N PHE A 157 8.19 -20.22 -16.86
CA PHE A 157 9.24 -19.69 -17.72
C PHE A 157 10.15 -20.86 -18.15
N PRO A 158 10.20 -21.21 -19.46
CA PRO A 158 10.97 -22.34 -19.99
C PRO A 158 12.49 -22.23 -19.75
N ILE A 159 12.97 -21.10 -19.23
CA ILE A 159 14.39 -20.83 -18.96
C ILE A 159 14.87 -21.46 -17.64
N PHE A 160 13.99 -21.68 -16.66
CA PHE A 160 14.39 -22.29 -15.38
C PHE A 160 14.63 -23.82 -15.48
N GLN A 161 14.03 -24.48 -16.47
CA GLN A 161 14.35 -25.87 -16.83
C GLN A 161 15.80 -25.97 -17.36
N SER A 162 16.18 -25.04 -18.26
CA SER A 162 17.53 -24.97 -18.86
C SER A 162 18.64 -24.70 -17.84
N MET A 163 18.36 -23.97 -16.76
CA MET A 163 19.36 -23.76 -15.68
C MET A 163 19.56 -25.01 -14.81
N LYS A 164 18.53 -25.85 -14.63
CA LYS A 164 18.63 -27.10 -13.89
C LYS A 164 19.32 -28.20 -14.71
N ASP A 165 19.11 -28.18 -16.02
CA ASP A 165 19.83 -29.03 -16.97
C ASP A 165 21.32 -28.65 -17.03
N ASN A 166 21.65 -27.35 -16.94
CA ASN A 166 23.04 -26.88 -16.77
C ASN A 166 23.67 -27.23 -15.41
N GLU A 167 22.88 -27.49 -14.37
CA GLU A 167 23.37 -27.94 -13.05
C GLU A 167 23.76 -29.43 -13.04
N LEU A 168 23.06 -30.26 -13.82
CA LEU A 168 23.41 -31.67 -14.04
C LEU A 168 24.62 -31.82 -14.97
N ASP A 169 24.73 -30.96 -16.00
CA ASP A 169 25.90 -30.84 -16.86
C ASP A 169 27.15 -30.36 -16.10
N LYS A 170 26.98 -29.53 -15.05
CA LYS A 170 28.06 -29.13 -14.13
C LYS A 170 28.58 -30.29 -13.25
N LYS A 171 27.74 -31.29 -12.96
CA LYS A 171 28.14 -32.48 -12.19
C LYS A 171 28.88 -33.49 -13.07
N GLU A 172 28.53 -33.62 -14.34
CA GLU A 172 29.27 -34.48 -15.29
C GLU A 172 30.58 -33.83 -15.75
N LYS A 173 30.63 -32.50 -15.94
CA LYS A 173 31.88 -31.78 -16.23
C LYS A 173 32.87 -31.72 -15.07
N LYS A 174 32.45 -31.98 -13.82
CA LYS A 174 33.38 -32.15 -12.69
C LYS A 174 34.28 -33.40 -12.80
N LYS A 175 33.99 -34.34 -13.71
CA LYS A 175 34.84 -35.52 -13.98
C LYS A 175 35.82 -35.34 -15.16
N LYS A 176 35.70 -34.25 -15.93
CA LYS A 176 36.74 -33.80 -16.88
C LYS A 176 37.21 -32.44 -16.42
N VAL A 177 38.24 -32.44 -15.58
CA VAL A 177 39.00 -31.25 -15.18
C VAL A 177 39.36 -30.47 -16.45
N CYS A 178 38.61 -29.40 -16.72
CA CYS A 178 39.08 -28.33 -17.58
C CYS A 178 40.43 -27.90 -17.01
N PRO A 179 41.52 -27.84 -17.79
CA PRO A 179 42.83 -27.50 -17.25
C PRO A 179 42.70 -26.12 -16.61
N GLU A 180 42.67 -26.08 -15.29
CA GLU A 180 42.74 -24.87 -14.51
C GLU A 180 43.94 -24.09 -15.06
N LYS A 181 43.70 -22.90 -15.59
CA LYS A 181 44.68 -22.12 -16.36
C LYS A 181 45.85 -21.81 -15.43
N LYS A 182 46.84 -22.69 -15.41
CA LYS A 182 48.02 -22.57 -14.56
C LYS A 182 48.76 -21.31 -14.99
N ARG A 183 49.27 -20.57 -14.02
CA ARG A 183 50.12 -19.41 -14.29
C ARG A 183 51.28 -19.83 -15.20
N PRO A 184 51.71 -18.98 -16.13
CA PRO A 184 52.85 -19.25 -17.01
C PRO A 184 54.06 -19.67 -16.16
N SER A 185 54.77 -20.69 -16.62
CA SER A 185 55.93 -21.23 -15.89
C SER A 185 57.11 -20.27 -16.02
N PRO A 186 57.82 -19.94 -14.93
CA PRO A 186 58.97 -19.05 -15.00
C PRO A 186 60.05 -19.53 -16.00
N PRO A 187 60.89 -18.64 -16.57
CA PRO A 187 61.86 -18.95 -17.62
C PRO A 187 62.79 -20.13 -17.28
N TYR A 188 63.24 -20.21 -16.02
CA TYR A 188 64.07 -21.32 -15.53
C TYR A 188 63.35 -22.68 -15.58
N ILE A 189 62.05 -22.71 -15.30
CA ILE A 189 61.25 -23.96 -15.32
C ILE A 189 60.99 -24.41 -16.75
N LEU A 190 60.76 -23.45 -17.67
CA LEU A 190 60.66 -23.74 -19.11
C LEU A 190 61.98 -24.33 -19.63
N TRP A 191 63.11 -23.72 -19.27
CA TRP A 191 64.43 -24.23 -19.63
C TRP A 191 64.75 -25.58 -18.99
N CYS A 192 64.42 -25.78 -17.70
CA CYS A 192 64.61 -27.06 -17.02
C CYS A 192 63.84 -28.18 -17.70
N LYS A 193 62.61 -27.90 -18.15
CA LYS A 193 61.76 -28.89 -18.85
C LYS A 193 62.35 -29.30 -20.20
N ASP A 194 62.96 -28.36 -20.93
CA ASP A 194 63.59 -28.64 -22.23
C ASP A 194 64.91 -29.40 -22.06
N GLN A 195 65.72 -29.01 -21.07
CA GLN A 195 67.04 -29.63 -20.81
C GLN A 195 66.96 -30.93 -19.98
N TRP A 196 65.82 -31.21 -19.35
CA TRP A 196 65.62 -32.39 -18.50
C TRP A 196 65.95 -33.70 -19.22
N ASN A 197 65.47 -33.85 -20.46
CA ASN A 197 65.63 -35.08 -21.23
C ASN A 197 67.08 -35.28 -21.71
N GLU A 198 67.79 -34.19 -21.97
CA GLU A 198 69.20 -34.23 -22.36
C GLU A 198 70.06 -34.66 -21.17
N ILE A 199 69.85 -34.05 -20.00
CA ILE A 199 70.63 -34.38 -18.79
C ILE A 199 70.29 -35.77 -18.26
N LYS A 200 69.04 -36.23 -18.39
CA LYS A 200 68.64 -37.60 -18.06
C LYS A 200 69.24 -38.64 -19.01
N LYS A 201 69.45 -38.29 -20.28
CA LYS A 201 70.08 -39.17 -21.26
C LYS A 201 71.59 -39.27 -21.04
N GLU A 202 72.22 -38.18 -20.62
CA GLU A 202 73.64 -38.13 -20.26
C GLU A 202 73.92 -38.77 -18.89
N ASN A 203 72.93 -38.79 -18.00
CA ASN A 203 73.04 -39.35 -16.65
C ASN A 203 71.88 -40.33 -16.37
N PRO A 204 71.83 -41.50 -17.05
CA PRO A 204 70.71 -42.44 -16.96
C PRO A 204 70.56 -43.12 -15.59
N GLU A 205 71.63 -43.14 -14.78
CA GLU A 205 71.60 -43.67 -13.40
C GLU A 205 71.44 -42.59 -12.32
N ALA A 206 71.46 -41.30 -12.68
CA ALA A 206 71.33 -40.22 -11.72
C ALA A 206 69.89 -40.11 -11.17
N GLN A 207 69.78 -39.87 -9.86
CA GLN A 207 68.48 -39.71 -9.21
C GLN A 207 67.87 -38.35 -9.60
N PHE A 208 66.55 -38.23 -9.47
CA PHE A 208 65.80 -37.01 -9.82
C PHE A 208 66.36 -35.75 -9.16
N SER A 209 66.84 -35.85 -7.91
CA SER A 209 67.50 -34.78 -7.17
C SER A 209 68.82 -34.32 -7.81
N ASP A 210 69.61 -35.27 -8.31
CA ASP A 210 70.93 -35.01 -8.88
C ASP A 210 70.79 -34.32 -10.24
N ILE A 211 69.83 -34.76 -11.05
CA ILE A 211 69.46 -34.11 -12.32
C ILE A 211 69.00 -32.66 -12.06
N GLY A 212 68.21 -32.42 -11.00
CA GLY A 212 67.80 -31.08 -10.58
C GLY A 212 68.97 -30.17 -10.19
N ASN A 213 69.94 -30.70 -9.42
CA ASN A 213 71.15 -29.98 -9.04
C ASN A 213 72.04 -29.65 -10.24
N ILE A 214 72.20 -30.59 -11.18
CA ILE A 214 72.95 -30.41 -12.42
C ILE A 214 72.28 -29.33 -13.30
N LEU A 215 70.95 -29.37 -13.45
CA LEU A 215 70.20 -28.34 -14.17
C LEU A 215 70.35 -26.96 -13.52
N GLY A 216 70.26 -26.88 -12.19
CA GLY A 216 70.47 -25.63 -11.45
C GLY A 216 71.87 -25.05 -11.63
N ALA A 217 72.91 -25.90 -11.63
CA ALA A 217 74.29 -25.48 -11.91
C ALA A 217 74.47 -25.02 -13.37
N LYS A 218 73.94 -25.78 -14.34
CA LYS A 218 74.00 -25.46 -15.76
C LYS A 218 73.25 -24.15 -16.07
N TRP A 219 72.09 -23.89 -15.47
CA TRP A 219 71.39 -22.60 -15.64
C TRP A 219 72.19 -21.39 -15.15
N LYS A 220 73.03 -21.55 -14.11
CA LYS A 220 73.88 -20.45 -13.63
C LYS A 220 75.00 -20.13 -14.61
N THR A 221 75.49 -21.12 -15.36
CA THR A 221 76.55 -20.96 -16.37
C THR A 221 76.03 -20.62 -17.77
N VAL A 222 74.75 -20.87 -18.06
CA VAL A 222 74.05 -20.46 -19.31
C VAL A 222 74.13 -18.94 -19.47
N THR A 223 74.56 -18.51 -20.66
CA THR A 223 74.77 -17.09 -20.99
C THR A 223 73.44 -16.34 -21.09
N ALA A 224 73.47 -15.01 -20.97
CA ALA A 224 72.26 -14.19 -21.08
C ALA A 224 71.53 -14.38 -22.43
N GLU A 225 72.27 -14.72 -23.48
CA GLU A 225 71.74 -14.95 -24.83
C GLU A 225 70.89 -16.23 -24.91
N GLU A 226 71.32 -17.30 -24.23
CA GLU A 226 70.58 -18.56 -24.17
C GLU A 226 69.36 -18.49 -23.22
N LYS A 227 69.38 -17.59 -22.23
CA LYS A 227 68.23 -17.31 -21.35
C LYS A 227 67.16 -16.46 -22.02
N LYS A 228 67.57 -15.55 -22.92
CA LYS A 228 66.71 -14.60 -23.62
C LYS A 228 65.46 -15.23 -24.28
N PRO A 229 65.54 -16.34 -25.07
CA PRO A 229 64.35 -16.93 -25.67
C PRO A 229 63.36 -17.49 -24.64
N TYR A 230 63.82 -17.94 -23.47
CA TYR A 230 62.95 -18.44 -22.40
C TYR A 230 62.28 -17.31 -21.63
N GLU A 231 62.97 -16.18 -21.44
CA GLU A 231 62.39 -14.95 -20.88
C GLU A 231 61.31 -14.38 -21.80
N GLU A 232 61.58 -14.28 -23.11
CA GLU A 232 60.59 -13.82 -24.10
C GLU A 232 59.37 -14.74 -24.17
N LYS A 233 59.58 -16.07 -24.16
CA LYS A 233 58.47 -17.06 -24.07
C LYS A 233 57.64 -16.89 -22.80
N TYR A 234 58.27 -16.68 -21.65
CA TYR A 234 57.57 -16.44 -20.39
C TYR A 234 56.76 -15.14 -20.41
N GLN A 235 57.32 -14.05 -20.93
CA GLN A 235 56.59 -12.77 -21.04
C GLN A 235 55.40 -12.92 -21.99
N ALA A 236 55.56 -13.56 -23.14
CA ALA A 236 54.47 -13.81 -24.08
C ALA A 236 53.35 -14.67 -23.47
N GLU A 237 53.69 -15.76 -22.76
CA GLU A 237 52.71 -16.63 -22.11
C GLU A 237 52.00 -15.90 -20.93
N LYS A 238 52.72 -15.04 -20.22
CA LYS A 238 52.18 -14.20 -19.15
C LYS A 238 51.22 -13.15 -19.66
N GLU A 239 51.54 -12.47 -20.75
CA GLU A 239 50.65 -11.51 -21.39
C GLU A 239 49.39 -12.21 -21.92
N ALA A 240 49.54 -13.37 -22.58
CA ALA A 240 48.40 -14.18 -23.02
C ALA A 240 47.50 -14.62 -21.84
N TYR A 241 48.09 -15.07 -20.74
CA TYR A 241 47.36 -15.43 -19.53
C TYR A 241 46.59 -14.23 -18.95
N LEU A 242 47.22 -13.05 -18.87
CA LEU A 242 46.57 -11.83 -18.38
C LEU A 242 45.40 -11.41 -19.27
N LEU A 243 45.53 -11.49 -20.60
CA LEU A 243 44.45 -11.21 -21.53
C LEU A 243 43.26 -12.17 -21.36
N VAL A 244 43.54 -13.46 -21.16
CA VAL A 244 42.51 -14.46 -20.92
C VAL A 244 41.79 -14.20 -19.60
N VAL A 245 42.52 -13.93 -18.51
CA VAL A 245 41.93 -13.57 -17.21
C VAL A 245 41.12 -12.28 -17.31
N ALA A 246 41.61 -11.28 -18.06
CA ALA A 246 40.87 -10.04 -18.28
C ALA A 246 39.57 -10.27 -19.07
N LYS A 247 39.59 -11.14 -20.07
CA LYS A 247 38.40 -11.53 -20.84
C LYS A 247 37.37 -12.26 -19.98
N GLU A 248 37.80 -13.25 -19.19
CA GLU A 248 36.91 -13.97 -18.27
C GLU A 248 36.28 -13.07 -17.21
N LYS A 249 37.03 -12.10 -16.67
CA LYS A 249 36.48 -11.10 -15.76
C LYS A 249 35.37 -10.27 -16.41
N ARG A 250 35.57 -9.83 -17.66
CA ARG A 250 34.53 -9.10 -18.41
C ARG A 250 33.32 -9.97 -18.71
N GLU A 251 33.53 -11.24 -19.09
CA GLU A 251 32.43 -12.17 -19.37
C GLU A 251 31.61 -12.48 -18.12
N THR A 252 32.27 -12.69 -16.98
CA THR A 252 31.58 -12.92 -15.69
C THR A 252 30.83 -11.69 -15.20
N GLU A 253 31.39 -10.50 -15.38
CA GLU A 253 30.72 -9.24 -15.08
C GLU A 253 29.51 -9.02 -16.00
N ALA A 254 29.64 -9.30 -17.30
CA ALA A 254 28.54 -9.22 -18.27
C ALA A 254 27.41 -10.20 -17.94
N MET A 255 27.71 -11.46 -17.61
CA MET A 255 26.71 -12.45 -17.19
C MET A 255 25.99 -12.03 -15.92
N LYS A 256 26.71 -11.48 -14.94
CA LYS A 256 26.11 -10.98 -13.70
C LYS A 256 25.17 -9.80 -13.96
N LEU A 257 25.58 -8.85 -14.81
CA LEU A 257 24.72 -7.74 -15.22
C LEU A 257 23.45 -8.23 -15.92
N PHE A 258 23.56 -9.22 -16.82
CA PHE A 258 22.40 -9.81 -17.49
C PHE A 258 21.46 -10.52 -16.52
N GLU A 259 21.98 -11.27 -15.55
CA GLU A 259 21.15 -11.88 -14.51
C GLU A 259 20.42 -10.84 -13.65
N ASP A 260 21.09 -9.75 -13.30
CA ASP A 260 20.51 -8.68 -12.49
C ASP A 260 19.46 -7.89 -13.30
N GLU A 261 19.70 -7.62 -14.58
CA GLU A 261 18.72 -7.03 -15.50
C GLU A 261 17.49 -7.93 -15.67
N HIS A 262 17.69 -9.24 -15.84
CA HIS A 262 16.58 -10.20 -15.94
C HIS A 262 15.75 -10.21 -14.65
N LYS A 263 16.38 -10.24 -13.48
CA LYS A 263 15.66 -10.16 -12.18
C LYS A 263 14.87 -8.86 -12.06
N GLN A 264 15.45 -7.72 -12.45
CA GLN A 264 14.76 -6.43 -12.44
C GLN A 264 13.57 -6.41 -13.39
N LYS A 265 13.72 -6.95 -14.59
CA LYS A 265 12.65 -7.06 -15.58
C LYS A 265 11.50 -7.93 -15.07
N THR A 266 11.79 -9.10 -14.52
CA THR A 266 10.78 -9.99 -13.90
C THR A 266 10.08 -9.30 -12.73
N ALA A 267 10.80 -8.60 -11.86
CA ALA A 267 10.18 -7.85 -10.75
C ALA A 267 9.27 -6.71 -11.24
N MET A 268 9.66 -6.03 -12.32
CA MET A 268 8.87 -4.96 -12.92
C MET A 268 7.61 -5.49 -13.61
N GLU A 269 7.70 -6.61 -14.31
CA GLU A 269 6.56 -7.31 -14.92
C GLU A 269 5.56 -7.79 -13.86
N LEU A 270 6.05 -8.33 -12.74
CA LEU A 270 5.20 -8.78 -11.63
C LEU A 270 4.48 -7.60 -10.96
N LEU A 271 5.15 -6.45 -10.84
CA LEU A 271 4.55 -5.22 -10.35
C LEU A 271 3.47 -4.70 -11.31
N ASP A 272 3.72 -4.74 -12.62
CA ASP A 272 2.77 -4.32 -13.64
C ASP A 272 1.51 -5.19 -13.62
N GLN A 273 1.68 -6.52 -13.54
CA GLN A 273 0.58 -7.47 -13.40
C GLN A 273 -0.27 -7.19 -12.14
N TYR A 274 0.37 -6.85 -11.02
CA TYR A 274 -0.33 -6.49 -9.78
C TYR A 274 -1.11 -5.17 -9.93
N LEU A 275 -0.51 -4.15 -10.56
CA LEU A 275 -1.19 -2.87 -10.81
C LEU A 275 -2.39 -3.06 -11.75
N GLN A 276 -2.24 -3.89 -12.79
CA GLN A 276 -3.31 -4.20 -13.72
C GLN A 276 -4.46 -4.96 -13.04
N PHE A 277 -4.14 -5.95 -12.20
CA PHE A 277 -5.12 -6.63 -11.36
C PHE A 277 -5.88 -5.68 -10.44
N LYS A 278 -5.18 -4.72 -9.82
CA LYS A 278 -5.78 -3.72 -8.94
C LYS A 278 -6.71 -2.77 -9.72
N GLN A 279 -6.30 -2.33 -10.91
CA GLN A 279 -7.12 -1.52 -11.80
C GLN A 279 -8.38 -2.27 -12.27
N GLU A 280 -8.27 -3.55 -12.61
CA GLU A 280 -9.42 -4.39 -12.98
C GLU A 280 -10.39 -4.58 -11.82
N ALA A 281 -9.88 -4.79 -10.61
CA ALA A 281 -10.72 -4.88 -9.40
C ALA A 281 -11.47 -3.57 -9.14
N GLU A 282 -10.81 -2.42 -9.29
CA GLU A 282 -11.43 -1.11 -9.13
C GLU A 282 -12.45 -0.80 -10.24
N LYS A 283 -12.17 -1.18 -11.49
CA LYS A 283 -13.15 -1.10 -12.59
C LYS A 283 -14.38 -1.94 -12.31
N ALA A 284 -14.23 -3.17 -11.84
CA ALA A 284 -15.35 -4.04 -11.47
C ALA A 284 -16.18 -3.47 -10.30
N GLU A 285 -15.52 -2.80 -9.34
CA GLU A 285 -16.21 -2.08 -8.26
C GLU A 285 -16.98 -0.86 -8.77
N LYS A 286 -16.37 -0.07 -9.68
CA LYS A 286 -17.02 1.07 -10.36
C LYS A 286 -18.21 0.61 -11.23
N GLU A 287 -18.15 -0.56 -11.86
CA GLU A 287 -19.30 -1.15 -12.59
C GLU A 287 -20.44 -1.60 -11.67
N ASN A 288 -20.14 -2.25 -10.55
CA ASN A 288 -21.14 -2.60 -9.54
C ASN A 288 -21.79 -1.37 -8.86
N LYS A 289 -21.07 -0.26 -8.74
CA LYS A 289 -21.65 1.03 -8.30
C LYS A 289 -22.56 1.65 -9.35
N LYS A 290 -22.28 1.49 -10.66
CA LYS A 290 -23.11 2.02 -11.75
C LYS A 290 -24.48 1.35 -11.86
N THR A 291 -24.65 0.11 -11.39
CA THR A 291 -25.96 -0.56 -11.30
C THR A 291 -26.82 -0.05 -10.14
N LYS A 292 -26.26 0.76 -9.22
CA LYS A 292 -26.94 1.32 -8.04
C LYS A 292 -27.21 2.84 -8.15
N LYS A 293 -27.32 3.38 -9.38
CA LYS A 293 -27.46 4.83 -9.62
C LYS A 293 -28.74 5.41 -9.02
N GLU A 294 -28.57 6.10 -7.92
CA GLU A 294 -29.42 7.20 -7.50
C GLU A 294 -29.35 8.31 -8.58
N LYS A 295 -30.49 8.90 -8.93
CA LYS A 295 -30.55 9.96 -9.94
C LYS A 295 -29.79 11.17 -9.43
N ASP A 296 -28.68 11.49 -10.09
CA ASP A 296 -27.78 12.62 -9.82
C ASP A 296 -28.57 13.89 -9.42
N PRO A 297 -28.57 14.30 -8.14
CA PRO A 297 -29.40 15.39 -7.62
C PRO A 297 -29.12 16.75 -8.27
N LEU A 298 -27.95 16.91 -8.87
CA LEU A 298 -27.48 18.15 -9.50
C LEU A 298 -27.83 18.25 -10.99
N LYS A 299 -28.39 17.21 -11.59
CA LYS A 299 -28.80 17.26 -13.01
C LYS A 299 -29.97 18.25 -13.16
N PRO A 300 -29.83 19.29 -14.01
CA PRO A 300 -30.93 20.21 -14.31
C PRO A 300 -32.20 19.44 -14.70
N LYS A 301 -33.35 19.86 -14.17
CA LYS A 301 -34.64 19.23 -14.46
C LYS A 301 -35.20 19.76 -15.78
N GLN A 302 -35.88 18.89 -16.53
CA GLN A 302 -36.50 19.31 -17.79
C GLN A 302 -37.50 20.46 -17.57
N PRO A 303 -37.51 21.45 -18.48
CA PRO A 303 -38.40 22.60 -18.38
C PRO A 303 -39.84 22.16 -18.65
N MET A 304 -40.78 22.81 -17.98
CA MET A 304 -42.20 22.55 -18.18
C MET A 304 -42.68 23.05 -19.56
N SER A 305 -43.54 22.27 -20.21
CA SER A 305 -44.20 22.68 -21.47
C SER A 305 -45.22 23.80 -21.21
N ALA A 306 -45.59 24.55 -22.25
CA ALA A 306 -46.55 25.67 -22.19
C ALA A 306 -47.86 25.29 -21.48
N TYR A 307 -48.43 24.12 -21.81
CA TYR A 307 -49.62 23.60 -21.14
C TYR A 307 -49.41 23.35 -19.64
N PHE A 308 -48.25 22.84 -19.22
CA PHE A 308 -47.98 22.57 -17.80
C PHE A 308 -47.73 23.85 -17.00
N ILE A 309 -47.20 24.89 -17.64
CA ILE A 309 -47.07 26.23 -17.04
C ILE A 309 -48.47 26.80 -16.77
N PHE A 310 -49.35 26.78 -17.77
CA PHE A 310 -50.75 27.14 -17.63
C PHE A 310 -51.47 26.28 -16.57
N LEU A 311 -51.28 24.96 -16.61
CA LEU A 311 -51.88 24.03 -15.66
C LEU A 311 -51.48 24.33 -14.22
N ASN A 312 -50.23 24.72 -13.97
CA ASN A 312 -49.77 25.04 -12.63
C ASN A 312 -50.35 26.34 -12.10
N GLU A 313 -50.44 27.37 -12.95
CA GLU A 313 -51.10 28.62 -12.62
C GLU A 313 -52.58 28.38 -12.32
N ARG A 314 -53.28 27.65 -13.21
CA ARG A 314 -54.70 27.38 -13.06
C ARG A 314 -55.01 26.45 -11.89
N ARG A 315 -54.14 25.47 -11.63
CA ARG A 315 -54.23 24.60 -10.45
C ARG A 315 -54.02 25.39 -9.15
N ALA A 316 -53.23 26.46 -9.15
CA ALA A 316 -53.11 27.32 -7.98
C ALA A 316 -54.43 28.04 -7.69
N SER A 317 -55.04 28.65 -8.69
CA SER A 317 -56.35 29.32 -8.54
C SER A 317 -57.47 28.35 -8.15
N LEU A 318 -57.53 27.16 -8.76
CA LEU A 318 -58.62 26.20 -8.49
C LEU A 318 -58.46 25.43 -7.17
N ARG A 319 -57.27 25.43 -6.56
CA ARG A 319 -57.07 24.93 -5.20
C ARG A 319 -57.61 25.89 -4.15
N GLU A 320 -57.55 27.19 -4.39
CA GLU A 320 -58.21 28.19 -3.53
C GLU A 320 -59.73 28.01 -3.53
N ASP A 321 -60.29 27.54 -4.65
CA ASP A 321 -61.71 27.17 -4.78
C ASP A 321 -62.09 25.82 -4.14
N ASN A 322 -61.18 25.13 -3.44
CA ASN A 322 -61.38 23.79 -2.84
C ASN A 322 -61.83 22.68 -3.82
N LYS A 323 -61.48 22.78 -5.12
CA LYS A 323 -61.83 21.75 -6.12
C LYS A 323 -60.88 20.56 -6.07
N SER A 324 -61.41 19.36 -6.33
CA SER A 324 -60.62 18.12 -6.31
C SER A 324 -59.59 18.09 -7.44
N VAL A 325 -58.42 17.48 -7.22
CA VAL A 325 -57.32 17.41 -8.21
C VAL A 325 -57.77 16.85 -9.57
N LEU A 326 -58.72 15.91 -9.58
CA LEU A 326 -59.29 15.34 -10.80
C LEU A 326 -60.21 16.31 -11.55
N GLU A 327 -60.97 17.13 -10.82
CA GLU A 327 -61.83 18.16 -11.41
C GLU A 327 -61.00 19.29 -12.00
N VAL A 328 -59.94 19.70 -11.27
CA VAL A 328 -58.96 20.67 -11.76
C VAL A 328 -58.35 20.22 -13.07
N ALA A 329 -57.91 18.95 -13.18
CA ALA A 329 -57.33 18.44 -14.42
C ALA A 329 -58.31 18.46 -15.61
N LYS A 330 -59.58 18.11 -15.40
CA LYS A 330 -60.63 18.16 -16.44
C LYS A 330 -60.91 19.59 -16.91
N ILE A 331 -61.16 20.50 -15.97
CA ILE A 331 -61.46 21.92 -16.25
C ILE A 331 -60.29 22.56 -17.02
N THR A 332 -59.07 22.35 -16.54
CA THR A 332 -57.88 22.98 -17.14
C THR A 332 -57.53 22.38 -18.51
N GLY A 333 -57.81 21.10 -18.75
CA GLY A 333 -57.66 20.47 -20.06
C GLY A 333 -58.64 21.02 -21.10
N GLU A 334 -59.89 21.19 -20.72
CA GLU A 334 -60.92 21.79 -21.59
C GLU A 334 -60.66 23.28 -21.86
N GLU A 335 -60.27 24.05 -20.83
CA GLU A 335 -59.88 25.46 -20.98
C GLU A 335 -58.70 25.60 -21.95
N TRP A 336 -57.64 24.80 -21.80
CA TRP A 336 -56.50 24.87 -22.72
C TRP A 336 -56.87 24.51 -24.16
N LYS A 337 -57.77 23.53 -24.35
CA LYS A 337 -58.23 23.13 -25.70
C LYS A 337 -59.01 24.28 -26.36
N ASN A 338 -59.82 25.00 -25.59
CA ASN A 338 -60.66 26.10 -26.08
C ASN A 338 -59.94 27.46 -26.13
N MET A 339 -58.74 27.59 -25.57
CA MET A 339 -57.94 28.83 -25.67
C MET A 339 -57.45 29.08 -27.10
N THR A 340 -57.51 30.34 -27.53
CA THR A 340 -56.95 30.84 -28.80
C THR A 340 -55.42 30.88 -28.75
N GLU A 341 -54.77 30.90 -29.92
CA GLU A 341 -53.30 30.99 -30.01
C GLU A 341 -52.75 32.24 -29.31
N GLU A 342 -53.47 33.37 -29.34
CA GLU A 342 -53.06 34.60 -28.64
C GLU A 342 -52.99 34.44 -27.12
N MET A 343 -53.92 33.67 -26.54
CA MET A 343 -53.93 33.38 -25.10
C MET A 343 -52.89 32.31 -24.72
N LYS A 344 -52.49 31.46 -25.67
CA LYS A 344 -51.43 30.45 -25.51
C LYS A 344 -50.02 31.03 -25.71
N ALA A 345 -49.89 32.06 -26.55
CA ALA A 345 -48.64 32.73 -26.87
C ALA A 345 -47.78 33.12 -25.65
N PRO A 346 -48.29 33.75 -24.57
CA PRO A 346 -47.47 34.05 -23.39
C PRO A 346 -46.91 32.79 -22.73
N TYR A 347 -47.68 31.70 -22.67
CA TYR A 347 -47.23 30.43 -22.10
C TYR A 347 -46.19 29.73 -22.98
N GLU A 348 -46.33 29.83 -24.30
CA GLU A 348 -45.35 29.31 -25.26
C GLU A 348 -44.03 30.08 -25.19
N GLU A 349 -44.07 31.40 -25.06
CA GLU A 349 -42.87 32.22 -24.88
C GLU A 349 -42.14 31.92 -23.55
N ILE A 350 -42.88 31.71 -22.46
CA ILE A 350 -42.29 31.27 -21.18
C ILE A 350 -41.68 29.87 -21.32
N ALA A 351 -42.35 28.95 -22.02
CA ALA A 351 -41.84 27.59 -22.27
C ALA A 351 -40.56 27.61 -23.12
N LYS A 352 -40.50 28.46 -24.17
CA LYS A 352 -39.30 28.65 -24.99
C LYS A 352 -38.13 29.19 -24.17
N LYS A 353 -38.34 30.25 -23.38
CA LYS A 353 -37.32 30.81 -22.48
C LYS A 353 -36.82 29.79 -21.46
N ASN A 354 -37.72 29.01 -20.86
CA ASN A 354 -37.34 27.94 -19.92
C ASN A 354 -36.54 26.82 -20.62
N LYS A 355 -36.87 26.52 -21.89
CA LYS A 355 -36.11 25.56 -22.71
C LYS A 355 -34.72 26.04 -23.04
N GLU A 356 -34.54 27.32 -23.35
CA GLU A 356 -33.21 27.90 -23.59
C GLU A 356 -32.37 27.92 -22.32
N LYS A 357 -32.93 28.34 -21.18
CA LYS A 357 -32.24 28.27 -19.88
C LYS A 357 -31.80 26.86 -19.53
N TYR A 358 -32.69 25.88 -19.68
CA TYR A 358 -32.35 24.47 -19.45
C TYR A 358 -31.22 23.98 -20.36
N LYS A 359 -31.20 24.37 -21.65
CA LYS A 359 -30.10 24.01 -22.55
C LYS A 359 -28.77 24.58 -22.07
N GLN A 360 -28.73 25.85 -21.68
CA GLN A 360 -27.52 26.49 -21.14
C GLN A 360 -27.06 25.82 -19.83
N GLU A 361 -28.00 25.56 -18.90
CA GLU A 361 -27.70 24.87 -17.64
C GLU A 361 -27.20 23.43 -17.87
N MET A 362 -27.78 22.72 -18.83
CA MET A 362 -27.34 21.36 -19.22
C MET A 362 -25.95 21.37 -19.85
N GLU A 363 -25.64 22.36 -20.67
CA GLU A 363 -24.31 22.50 -21.28
C GLU A 363 -23.25 22.77 -20.21
N ILE A 364 -23.54 23.67 -19.26
CA ILE A 364 -22.66 23.93 -18.10
C ILE A 364 -22.52 22.67 -17.24
N TYR A 365 -23.61 21.95 -16.98
CA TYR A 365 -23.58 20.69 -16.23
C TYR A 365 -22.73 19.63 -16.93
N ASN A 366 -22.88 19.48 -18.25
CA ASN A 366 -22.09 18.53 -19.03
C ASN A 366 -20.61 18.90 -19.02
N GLN A 367 -20.26 20.16 -19.23
CA GLN A 367 -18.88 20.65 -19.17
C GLN A 367 -18.25 20.42 -17.80
N LYS A 368 -18.94 20.77 -16.71
CA LYS A 368 -18.45 20.52 -15.34
C LYS A 368 -18.26 19.03 -15.06
N LYS A 369 -19.18 18.19 -15.52
CA LYS A 369 -19.11 16.74 -15.34
C LYS A 369 -17.94 16.13 -16.12
N GLU A 370 -17.66 16.65 -17.30
CA GLU A 370 -16.53 16.24 -18.11
C GLU A 370 -15.20 16.70 -17.48
N GLU A 371 -15.13 17.95 -17.00
CA GLU A 371 -13.97 18.48 -16.27
C GLU A 371 -13.70 17.70 -14.97
N GLU A 372 -14.75 17.40 -14.18
CA GLU A 372 -14.64 16.57 -12.98
C GLU A 372 -14.15 15.16 -13.31
N ALA A 373 -14.68 14.55 -14.39
CA ALA A 373 -14.23 13.24 -14.84
C ALA A 373 -12.78 13.27 -15.34
N GLU A 374 -12.34 14.35 -15.98
CA GLU A 374 -10.95 14.52 -16.43
C GLU A 374 -10.00 14.74 -15.24
N ASN A 375 -10.40 15.56 -14.25
CA ASN A 375 -9.64 15.78 -13.03
C ASN A 375 -9.48 14.48 -12.23
N LEU A 376 -10.56 13.69 -12.10
CA LEU A 376 -10.50 12.38 -11.44
C LEU A 376 -9.56 11.42 -12.17
N ARG A 377 -9.56 11.42 -13.52
CA ARG A 377 -8.60 10.62 -14.31
C ARG A 377 -7.16 11.04 -14.06
N LYS A 378 -6.88 12.35 -14.04
CA LYS A 378 -5.54 12.89 -13.76
C LYS A 378 -5.08 12.52 -12.35
N GLU A 379 -5.95 12.64 -11.36
CA GLU A 379 -5.67 12.27 -9.97
C GLU A 379 -5.42 10.75 -9.82
N ASP A 380 -6.23 9.91 -10.47
CA ASP A 380 -6.03 8.46 -10.51
C ASP A 380 -4.66 8.12 -11.14
N GLU A 381 -4.28 8.76 -12.25
CA GLU A 381 -2.98 8.58 -12.90
C GLU A 381 -1.80 9.02 -12.01
N GLU A 382 -1.92 10.15 -11.31
CA GLU A 382 -0.90 10.62 -10.37
C GLU A 382 -0.73 9.66 -9.19
N ASN A 383 -1.84 9.21 -8.60
CA ASN A 383 -1.83 8.23 -7.51
C ASN A 383 -1.19 6.90 -7.94
N MET A 384 -1.43 6.45 -9.17
CA MET A 384 -0.77 5.27 -9.71
C MET A 384 0.74 5.46 -9.89
N LYS A 385 1.19 6.65 -10.31
CA LYS A 385 2.62 6.99 -10.40
C LYS A 385 3.27 6.98 -9.01
N VAL A 386 2.62 7.56 -8.01
CA VAL A 386 3.12 7.56 -6.62
C VAL A 386 3.25 6.13 -6.08
N GLN A 387 2.21 5.30 -6.26
CA GLN A 387 2.26 3.89 -5.84
C GLN A 387 3.39 3.11 -6.53
N LYS A 388 3.62 3.35 -7.83
CA LYS A 388 4.74 2.75 -8.57
C LYS A 388 6.10 3.20 -8.02
N GLN A 389 6.25 4.49 -7.73
CA GLN A 389 7.49 5.01 -7.13
C GLN A 389 7.75 4.45 -5.74
N GLU A 390 6.72 4.35 -4.89
CA GLU A 390 6.82 3.77 -3.56
C GLU A 390 7.22 2.28 -3.60
N ALA A 391 6.60 1.50 -4.50
CA ALA A 391 6.95 0.10 -4.71
C ALA A 391 8.42 -0.06 -5.16
N LEU A 392 8.90 0.80 -6.07
CA LEU A 392 10.30 0.80 -6.51
C LEU A 392 11.27 1.18 -5.38
N GLN A 393 10.90 2.13 -4.51
CA GLN A 393 11.70 2.47 -3.34
C GLN A 393 11.76 1.30 -2.35
N LEU A 394 10.66 0.59 -2.12
CA LEU A 394 10.62 -0.59 -1.26
C LEU A 394 11.50 -1.72 -1.82
N LEU A 395 11.49 -1.96 -3.13
CA LEU A 395 12.38 -2.92 -3.77
C LEU A 395 13.85 -2.55 -3.59
N LYS A 396 14.23 -1.29 -3.84
CA LYS A 396 15.60 -0.81 -3.60
C LYS A 396 16.02 -0.94 -2.14
N LYS A 397 15.10 -0.70 -1.19
CA LYS A 397 15.36 -0.91 0.25
C LYS A 397 15.59 -2.39 0.55
N LYS A 398 14.76 -3.30 0.03
CA LYS A 398 14.92 -4.75 0.18
C LYS A 398 16.25 -5.24 -0.40
N GLU A 399 16.61 -4.79 -1.60
CA GLU A 399 17.88 -5.15 -2.22
C GLU A 399 19.10 -4.66 -1.41
N LYS A 400 19.03 -3.45 -0.85
CA LYS A 400 20.05 -2.94 0.07
C LYS A 400 20.14 -3.79 1.34
N THR A 401 19.02 -4.16 1.95
CA THR A 401 19.03 -5.03 3.14
C THR A 401 19.57 -6.41 2.82
N ASP A 402 19.21 -7.00 1.69
CA ASP A 402 19.69 -8.32 1.27
C ASP A 402 21.20 -8.30 0.98
N ASN A 403 21.71 -7.23 0.35
CA ASN A 403 23.14 -7.03 0.15
C ASN A 403 23.90 -6.86 1.47
N ILE A 404 23.33 -6.16 2.45
CA ILE A 404 23.90 -6.05 3.80
C ILE A 404 23.92 -7.43 4.47
N ILE A 405 22.80 -8.16 4.45
CA ILE A 405 22.69 -9.51 5.02
C ILE A 405 23.71 -10.45 4.37
N LYS A 406 23.84 -10.41 3.04
CA LYS A 406 24.81 -11.21 2.29
C LYS A 406 26.24 -10.87 2.67
N LYS A 407 26.60 -9.58 2.75
CA LYS A 407 27.92 -9.14 3.25
C LYS A 407 28.18 -9.61 4.67
N THR A 408 27.19 -9.50 5.56
CA THR A 408 27.32 -9.99 6.95
C THR A 408 27.53 -11.50 6.98
N LYS A 409 26.83 -12.25 6.12
CA LYS A 409 26.97 -13.71 5.99
C LYS A 409 28.35 -14.10 5.45
N GLU A 410 28.85 -13.41 4.42
CA GLU A 410 30.19 -13.61 3.86
C GLU A 410 31.28 -13.30 4.88
N VAL A 411 31.17 -12.21 5.65
CA VAL A 411 32.11 -11.88 6.74
C VAL A 411 32.08 -12.96 7.84
N LEU A 412 30.90 -13.45 8.22
CA LEU A 412 30.76 -14.55 9.18
C LEU A 412 31.35 -15.87 8.65
N GLN A 413 31.24 -16.12 7.34
CA GLN A 413 31.73 -17.32 6.68
C GLN A 413 33.26 -17.29 6.53
N GLN A 414 33.85 -16.15 6.13
CA GLN A 414 35.30 -15.92 6.14
C GLN A 414 35.89 -16.04 7.56
N LYS A 415 35.13 -15.64 8.60
CA LYS A 415 35.54 -15.80 10.00
C LYS A 415 35.44 -17.25 10.48
N LYS A 416 34.62 -18.09 9.84
CA LYS A 416 34.53 -19.54 10.10
C LYS A 416 35.59 -20.32 9.32
N GLU A 417 35.90 -19.93 8.09
CA GLU A 417 36.93 -20.57 7.26
C GLU A 417 38.35 -20.26 7.73
N LYS A 418 38.58 -19.11 8.38
CA LYS A 418 39.85 -18.84 9.11
C LYS A 418 40.04 -19.64 10.41
N LYS A 419 39.16 -20.62 10.71
CA LYS A 419 39.36 -21.57 11.82
C LYS A 419 39.90 -22.90 11.32
N ASP A 420 41.08 -22.88 10.71
CA ASP A 420 42.03 -23.96 10.92
C ASP A 420 43.01 -23.44 11.97
N VAL A 421 42.60 -23.55 13.24
CA VAL A 421 43.41 -23.12 14.37
C VAL A 421 44.02 -24.38 14.95
N ASP A 422 45.34 -24.45 14.93
CA ASP A 422 46.16 -25.42 15.66
C ASP A 422 45.48 -25.79 17.00
N PRO A 423 45.12 -27.08 17.21
CA PRO A 423 44.45 -27.53 18.42
C PRO A 423 45.12 -27.10 19.73
N ASN A 424 46.42 -26.81 19.70
CA ASN A 424 47.22 -26.40 20.86
C ASN A 424 47.27 -24.89 21.10
N LYS A 425 46.67 -24.05 20.25
CA LYS A 425 46.64 -22.60 20.48
C LYS A 425 45.72 -22.26 21.67
N PRO A 426 46.22 -21.54 22.69
CA PRO A 426 45.41 -21.09 23.81
C PRO A 426 44.14 -20.36 23.35
N LYS A 427 43.02 -20.57 24.05
CA LYS A 427 41.72 -19.95 23.72
C LYS A 427 41.49 -18.72 24.58
N LYS A 428 40.98 -17.65 23.97
CA LYS A 428 40.63 -16.43 24.69
C LYS A 428 39.61 -16.73 25.80
N PRO A 429 39.84 -16.23 27.03
CA PRO A 429 38.98 -16.50 28.17
C PRO A 429 37.66 -15.74 28.06
N ALA A 430 36.69 -16.13 28.87
CA ALA A 430 35.37 -15.51 28.91
C ALA A 430 35.46 -14.07 29.48
N SER A 431 34.75 -13.13 28.84
CA SER A 431 34.56 -11.76 29.34
C SER A 431 33.76 -11.72 30.65
N SER A 432 33.84 -10.63 31.41
CA SER A 432 33.18 -10.46 32.72
C SER A 432 31.69 -10.76 32.68
N TYR A 433 30.98 -10.24 31.66
CA TYR A 433 29.56 -10.57 31.45
C TYR A 433 29.33 -12.06 31.20
N ILE A 434 30.23 -12.74 30.47
CA ILE A 434 30.07 -14.15 30.15
C ILE A 434 30.33 -15.01 31.39
N LEU A 435 31.32 -14.67 32.21
CA LEU A 435 31.58 -15.33 33.50
C LEU A 435 30.36 -15.19 34.43
N PHE A 436 29.85 -13.97 34.58
CA PHE A 436 28.61 -13.71 35.30
C PHE A 436 27.43 -14.51 34.70
N SER A 437 27.27 -14.50 33.38
CA SER A 437 26.15 -15.18 32.72
C SER A 437 26.17 -16.69 32.95
N LYS A 438 27.35 -17.31 33.14
CA LYS A 438 27.45 -18.74 33.43
C LYS A 438 26.92 -19.04 34.83
N GLU A 439 27.31 -18.23 35.82
CA GLU A 439 26.88 -18.38 37.20
C GLU A 439 25.39 -18.01 37.37
N ALA A 440 24.97 -16.88 36.79
CA ALA A 440 23.57 -16.47 36.78
C ALA A 440 22.68 -17.48 36.04
N ARG A 441 23.16 -18.11 34.96
CA ARG A 441 22.45 -19.19 34.26
C ARG A 441 22.31 -20.42 35.14
N LYS A 442 23.37 -20.81 35.84
CA LYS A 442 23.34 -21.95 36.78
C LYS A 442 22.30 -21.70 37.87
N ASN A 443 22.36 -20.55 38.53
CA ASN A 443 21.43 -20.18 39.60
C ASN A 443 19.99 -20.11 39.10
N LEU A 444 19.75 -19.52 37.91
CA LEU A 444 18.41 -19.45 37.33
C LEU A 444 17.86 -20.81 36.90
N LEU A 445 18.72 -21.74 36.47
CA LEU A 445 18.32 -23.09 36.10
C LEU A 445 18.00 -23.94 37.34
N GLU A 446 18.71 -23.71 38.45
CA GLU A 446 18.45 -24.32 39.75
C GLU A 446 17.17 -23.77 40.41
N GLU A 447 16.93 -22.45 40.35
CA GLU A 447 15.72 -21.82 40.90
C GLU A 447 14.45 -22.17 40.10
N LYS A 448 14.59 -22.38 38.78
CA LYS A 448 13.48 -22.56 37.84
C LYS A 448 13.81 -23.63 36.80
N PRO A 449 13.73 -24.92 37.16
CA PRO A 449 13.89 -26.00 36.19
C PRO A 449 12.77 -25.93 35.14
N GLY A 450 13.14 -25.86 33.85
CA GLY A 450 12.20 -25.89 32.71
C GLY A 450 12.05 -24.59 31.91
N LEU A 451 12.75 -23.51 32.28
CA LEU A 451 12.75 -22.28 31.48
C LEU A 451 13.49 -22.45 30.15
N ASN A 452 12.90 -21.89 29.08
CA ASN A 452 13.54 -21.82 27.76
C ASN A 452 14.83 -20.96 27.85
N GLY A 453 15.91 -21.39 27.19
CA GLY A 453 17.20 -20.69 27.17
C GLY A 453 17.11 -19.23 26.72
N ALA A 454 16.13 -18.88 25.86
CA ALA A 454 15.87 -17.48 25.50
C ALA A 454 15.39 -16.64 26.70
N SER A 455 14.48 -17.17 27.50
CA SER A 455 13.96 -16.54 28.72
C SER A 455 15.04 -16.42 29.79
N VAL A 456 15.88 -17.46 29.95
CA VAL A 456 17.02 -17.45 30.89
C VAL A 456 18.04 -16.39 30.48
N ASN A 457 18.39 -16.28 29.20
CA ASN A 457 19.32 -15.26 28.70
C ASN A 457 18.78 -13.83 28.88
N ALA A 458 17.47 -13.62 28.71
CA ALA A 458 16.84 -12.34 28.99
C ALA A 458 16.94 -11.98 30.48
N ALA A 459 16.61 -12.92 31.38
CA ALA A 459 16.73 -12.73 32.83
C ALA A 459 18.17 -12.43 33.28
N ILE A 460 19.17 -13.10 32.70
CA ILE A 460 20.60 -12.82 32.97
C ILE A 460 20.98 -11.40 32.53
N SER A 461 20.50 -10.96 31.38
CA SER A 461 20.79 -9.61 30.86
C SER A 461 20.22 -8.52 31.76
N VAL A 462 19.04 -8.77 32.36
CA VAL A 462 18.43 -7.89 33.37
C VAL A 462 19.27 -7.90 34.65
N LYS A 463 19.57 -9.09 35.21
CA LYS A 463 20.40 -9.21 36.42
C LYS A 463 21.77 -8.52 36.27
N TRP A 464 22.41 -8.57 35.09
CA TRP A 464 23.67 -7.86 34.86
C TRP A 464 23.57 -6.33 34.87
N LYS A 465 22.44 -5.79 34.39
CA LYS A 465 22.18 -4.33 34.42
C LYS A 465 21.88 -3.85 35.83
N GLU A 466 21.23 -4.70 36.63
CA GLU A 466 20.90 -4.43 38.04
C GLU A 466 22.08 -4.64 38.99
N LEU A 467 23.16 -5.31 38.55
CA LEU A 467 24.38 -5.43 39.34
C LEU A 467 24.96 -4.04 39.63
N ASN A 468 25.24 -3.78 40.91
CA ASN A 468 25.95 -2.58 41.35
C ASN A 468 27.39 -2.57 40.79
N GLU A 469 27.97 -1.38 40.66
CA GLU A 469 29.32 -1.22 40.08
C GLU A 469 30.38 -2.04 40.84
N LYS A 470 30.26 -2.12 42.17
CA LYS A 470 31.14 -2.95 43.03
C LYS A 470 31.03 -4.44 42.73
N ASP A 471 29.82 -4.95 42.51
CA ASP A 471 29.62 -6.38 42.18
C ASP A 471 30.08 -6.67 40.75
N ARG A 472 29.92 -5.70 39.85
CA ARG A 472 30.41 -5.77 38.47
C ARG A 472 31.94 -5.76 38.42
N GLU A 473 32.58 -5.04 39.32
CA GLU A 473 34.04 -4.97 39.46
C GLU A 473 34.64 -6.34 39.76
N VAL A 474 34.05 -7.13 40.66
CA VAL A 474 34.47 -8.51 40.94
C VAL A 474 34.49 -9.38 39.67
N TRP A 475 33.52 -9.20 38.78
CA TRP A 475 33.49 -9.92 37.51
C TRP A 475 34.50 -9.39 36.48
N ASN A 476 34.76 -8.09 36.51
CA ASN A 476 35.78 -7.46 35.68
C ASN A 476 37.19 -7.90 36.09
N GLU A 477 37.46 -7.98 37.39
CA GLU A 477 38.72 -8.51 37.95
C GLU A 477 38.93 -9.97 37.56
N LYS A 478 37.91 -10.83 37.78
CA LYS A 478 37.98 -12.25 37.35
C LYS A 478 38.24 -12.40 35.84
N ALA A 479 37.66 -11.53 35.02
CA ALA A 479 37.90 -11.53 33.58
C ALA A 479 39.30 -10.99 33.22
N ALA A 480 39.81 -10.01 33.97
CA ALA A 480 41.14 -9.46 33.78
C ALA A 480 42.23 -10.47 34.16
N GLU A 481 42.08 -11.16 35.28
CA GLU A 481 42.97 -12.25 35.71
C GLU A 481 42.99 -13.38 34.69
N ALA A 482 41.80 -13.83 34.23
CA ALA A 482 41.73 -14.86 33.20
C ALA A 482 42.40 -14.41 31.88
N MET A 483 42.24 -13.13 31.50
CA MET A 483 42.92 -12.53 30.35
C MET A 483 44.43 -12.45 30.52
N GLU A 484 44.93 -12.22 31.74
CA GLU A 484 46.35 -12.22 32.05
C GLU A 484 46.94 -13.64 31.98
N ALA A 485 46.24 -14.63 32.53
CA ALA A 485 46.61 -16.04 32.41
C ALA A 485 46.70 -16.46 30.93
N TYR A 486 45.71 -16.07 30.12
CA TYR A 486 45.72 -16.31 28.68
C TYR A 486 46.89 -15.63 27.96
N LYS A 487 47.29 -14.42 28.37
CA LYS A 487 48.47 -13.76 27.79
C LYS A 487 49.74 -14.56 28.09
N LYS A 488 49.91 -15.00 29.35
CA LYS A 488 51.04 -15.85 29.76
C LYS A 488 51.07 -17.17 28.99
N GLU A 489 49.92 -17.82 28.83
CA GLU A 489 49.80 -19.05 28.01
C GLU A 489 50.13 -18.80 26.53
N LEU A 490 49.68 -17.67 25.96
CA LEU A 490 49.95 -17.32 24.58
C LEU A 490 51.44 -17.03 24.34
N GLU A 491 52.11 -16.37 25.30
CA GLU A 491 53.55 -16.13 25.27
C GLU A 491 54.33 -17.44 25.36
N ALA A 492 53.93 -18.36 26.25
CA ALA A 492 54.51 -19.69 26.34
C ALA A 492 54.31 -20.49 25.04
N TYR A 493 53.11 -20.47 24.46
CA TYR A 493 52.81 -21.13 23.18
C TYR A 493 53.66 -20.54 22.04
N ASN A 494 53.78 -19.23 21.95
CA ASN A 494 54.64 -18.58 20.95
C ASN A 494 56.12 -18.96 21.12
N LYS A 495 56.58 -19.12 22.37
CA LYS A 495 57.92 -19.61 22.67
C LYS A 495 58.10 -21.06 22.21
N THR A 496 57.14 -21.94 22.46
CA THR A 496 57.20 -23.33 21.98
C THR A 496 57.18 -23.43 20.45
N LEU A 497 56.46 -22.55 19.76
CA LEU A 497 56.51 -22.46 18.29
C LEU A 497 57.90 -22.06 17.78
N ALA A 498 58.56 -21.12 18.45
CA ALA A 498 59.93 -20.73 18.11
C ALA A 498 60.95 -21.86 18.37
N ASP A 499 60.80 -22.59 19.48
CA ASP A 499 61.70 -23.68 19.84
C ASP A 499 61.57 -24.89 18.88
N THR A 500 60.34 -25.22 18.45
CA THR A 500 60.08 -26.26 17.43
C THR A 500 60.59 -25.90 16.04
N ALA A 501 60.64 -24.60 15.69
CA ALA A 501 61.24 -24.14 14.44
C ALA A 501 62.78 -24.22 14.45
N THR A 502 63.41 -24.24 15.64
CA THR A 502 64.88 -24.24 15.79
C THR A 502 65.46 -25.66 15.91
N THR A 503 64.65 -26.65 16.27
CA THR A 503 65.06 -28.06 16.45
C THR A 503 64.97 -28.91 15.17
N SER A 504 64.54 -28.36 14.02
CA SER A 504 64.49 -29.08 12.74
C SER A 504 65.73 -28.88 11.83
N THR A 505 66.83 -28.34 12.34
CA THR A 505 68.15 -28.38 11.67
C THR A 505 69.02 -29.45 12.33
N PRO A 506 69.23 -30.62 11.71
CA PRO A 506 70.17 -31.60 12.23
C PRO A 506 71.61 -31.20 11.87
N SER A 507 72.45 -31.04 12.89
CA SER A 507 73.90 -31.09 12.77
C SER A 507 74.38 -32.46 13.28
N GLU A 508 74.95 -33.26 12.38
CA GLU A 508 75.96 -34.29 12.64
C GLU A 508 76.97 -34.16 11.50
N SER A 509 78.28 -34.29 11.64
CA SER A 509 79.18 -34.32 12.79
C SER A 509 80.60 -34.34 12.17
N VAL A 510 81.50 -33.54 12.72
CA VAL A 510 82.97 -33.65 12.79
C VAL A 510 83.73 -34.53 11.77
N ASN A 511 84.74 -33.95 11.12
CA ASN A 511 86.03 -34.61 10.98
C ASN A 511 87.18 -33.59 11.07
N SER A 512 87.94 -33.72 12.15
CA SER A 512 89.24 -33.10 12.41
C SER A 512 90.32 -33.88 11.66
N CYS A 513 91.14 -33.20 10.86
CA CYS A 513 92.42 -33.75 10.40
C CYS A 513 93.45 -32.63 10.18
N SER A 514 94.25 -32.41 11.23
CA SER A 514 95.70 -32.18 11.28
C SER A 514 96.44 -31.57 10.08
N SER A 515 96.99 -30.37 10.27
CA SER A 515 98.19 -29.88 9.58
C SER A 515 99.43 -30.23 10.40
N SER A 516 100.36 -31.03 9.85
CA SER A 516 101.82 -30.96 10.06
C SER A 516 102.52 -32.16 9.40
N CYS A 517 103.14 -31.92 8.24
CA CYS A 517 104.47 -32.34 7.78
C CYS A 517 104.57 -32.20 6.26
#